data_AF-A0A221NZT2-F1
#
_entry.id   AF-A0A221NZT2-F1
#
_cell.length_a   1.000
_cell.length_b   1.000
_cell.length_c   1.000
_cell.angle_alpha   90.00
_cell.angle_beta   90.00
_cell.angle_gamma   90.00
#
_symmetry.space_group_name_H-M   'P 1'
#
loop_
_entity.id
_entity.type
_entity.pdbx_description
1 polymer ?
#
loop_
_entity_poly.entity_id
_entity_poly.type
_entity_poly.pdbx_seq_one_letter_code
_entity_poly.pdbx_strand_id
1 'polypeptide(L)'
;MLGNEAPAYDMGLEILGLASVVFPADEGDEASSALPLLWGELTDWVELHPAEAGQAEAYMVDAAREWLLVEGDRAAERRYFDRWLHDVLGFEHRPDEL
;
A
#
# COMPACT_ATOMS: atom_id res chain seq x y z
N MET A 1 13.07 -2.13 -28.48
CA MET A 1 12.65 -2.82 -27.24
C MET A 1 13.52 -2.28 -26.12
N LEU A 2 13.02 -1.30 -25.38
CA LEU A 2 13.61 -0.84 -24.11
C LEU A 2 12.63 -1.28 -23.03
N GLY A 3 13.16 -1.89 -21.97
CA GLY A 3 12.43 -2.58 -20.92
C GLY A 3 11.32 -1.71 -20.34
N ASN A 4 10.10 -2.23 -20.44
CA ASN A 4 8.87 -1.65 -19.96
C ASN A 4 8.67 -2.08 -18.50
N GLU A 5 9.48 -1.55 -17.60
CA GLU A 5 9.23 -1.57 -16.16
C GLU A 5 9.26 -0.11 -15.72
N ALA A 6 8.08 0.48 -15.51
CA ALA A 6 8.02 1.70 -14.73
C ALA A 6 8.64 1.37 -13.35
N PRO A 7 9.58 2.19 -12.83
CA PRO A 7 10.16 1.94 -11.51
C PRO A 7 9.06 1.75 -10.47
N ALA A 8 9.29 0.91 -9.47
CA ALA A 8 8.27 0.54 -8.47
C ALA A 8 7.57 1.75 -7.84
N TYR A 9 8.32 2.85 -7.70
CA TYR A 9 7.82 4.15 -7.27
C TYR A 9 6.76 4.75 -8.23
N ASP A 10 7.00 4.75 -9.54
CA ASP A 10 6.06 5.25 -10.55
C ASP A 10 4.76 4.41 -10.55
N MET A 11 4.87 3.09 -10.35
CA MET A 11 3.70 2.22 -10.18
C MET A 11 2.96 2.51 -8.87
N GLY A 12 3.68 2.81 -7.79
CA GLY A 12 3.08 3.23 -6.52
C GLY A 12 2.24 4.49 -6.66
N LEU A 13 2.74 5.49 -7.41
CA LEU A 13 2.00 6.72 -7.70
C LEU A 13 0.75 6.47 -8.55
N GLU A 14 0.83 5.57 -9.54
CA GLU A 14 -0.33 5.19 -10.37
C GLU A 14 -1.41 4.48 -9.54
N ILE A 15 -1.02 3.52 -8.69
CA ILE A 15 -1.94 2.81 -7.79
C ILE A 15 -2.59 3.78 -6.79
N LEU A 16 -1.80 4.68 -6.18
CA LEU A 16 -2.31 5.70 -5.27
C LEU A 16 -3.33 6.61 -5.97
N GLY A 17 -3.04 7.02 -7.21
CA GLY A 17 -3.94 7.80 -8.05
C GLY A 17 -5.24 7.06 -8.36
N LEU A 18 -5.18 5.78 -8.71
CA LEU A 18 -6.35 4.95 -9.00
C LEU A 18 -7.22 4.71 -7.76
N ALA A 19 -6.61 4.36 -6.63
CA ALA A 19 -7.30 4.17 -5.36
C ALA A 19 -8.03 5.45 -4.92
N SER A 20 -7.46 6.63 -5.20
CA SER A 20 -8.05 7.93 -4.88
C SER A 20 -9.21 8.35 -5.80
N VAL A 21 -9.34 7.74 -6.98
CA VAL A 21 -10.36 8.09 -8.01
C VAL A 21 -11.56 7.13 -8.00
N VAL A 22 -11.37 5.87 -7.59
CA VAL A 22 -12.33 4.78 -7.87
C VAL A 22 -13.46 4.63 -6.85
N PHE A 23 -13.36 5.15 -5.63
CA PHE A 23 -14.38 4.87 -4.61
C PHE A 23 -15.35 6.04 -4.38
N PRO A 24 -16.65 5.92 -4.72
CA PRO A 24 -17.64 6.59 -3.89
C PRO A 24 -17.45 6.04 -2.48
N ALA A 25 -17.27 6.92 -1.49
CA ALA A 25 -17.16 6.56 -0.09
C ALA A 25 -18.41 5.78 0.33
N ASP A 26 -18.39 4.46 0.18
CA ASP A 26 -19.25 3.58 0.95
C ASP A 26 -18.63 3.60 2.35
N GLU A 27 -19.35 4.22 3.29
CA GLU A 27 -18.94 4.38 4.68
C GLU A 27 -18.71 3.00 5.30
N GLY A 28 -17.52 2.42 5.14
CA GLY A 28 -17.18 1.15 5.78
C GLY A 28 -16.17 0.25 5.09
N ASP A 29 -15.68 0.56 3.88
CA ASP A 29 -14.67 -0.28 3.26
C ASP A 29 -13.25 0.08 3.74
N GLU A 30 -12.72 -0.74 4.65
CA GLU A 30 -11.39 -0.59 5.26
C GLU A 30 -10.29 -0.44 4.19
N ALA A 31 -10.42 -1.16 3.06
CA ALA A 31 -9.51 -1.10 1.93
C ALA A 31 -9.42 0.29 1.28
N SER A 32 -10.54 1.01 1.21
CA SER A 32 -10.62 2.36 0.65
C SER A 32 -9.79 3.39 1.44
N SER A 33 -9.51 3.12 2.72
CA SER A 33 -8.68 3.99 3.57
C SER A 33 -7.27 3.45 3.79
N ALA A 34 -7.09 2.12 3.83
CA ALA A 34 -5.83 1.47 4.14
C ALA A 34 -4.86 1.42 2.95
N LEU A 35 -5.36 1.30 1.71
CA LEU A 35 -4.51 1.31 0.51
C LEU A 35 -3.79 2.66 0.32
N PRO A 36 -4.48 3.82 0.32
CA PRO A 36 -3.80 5.10 0.18
C PRO A 36 -2.78 5.36 1.30
N LEU A 37 -3.07 4.92 2.53
CA LEU A 37 -2.16 5.05 3.66
C LEU A 37 -0.88 4.21 3.45
N LEU A 38 -1.03 2.92 3.12
CA LEU A 38 0.09 2.02 2.86
C LEU A 38 0.99 2.57 1.74
N TRP A 39 0.40 2.97 0.62
CA TRP A 39 1.17 3.45 -0.53
C TRP A 39 1.83 4.81 -0.27
N GLY A 40 1.14 5.72 0.40
CA GLY A 40 1.69 7.02 0.81
C GLY A 40 2.94 6.88 1.68
N GLU A 41 2.90 5.99 2.66
CA GLU A 41 4.04 5.76 3.56
C GLU A 41 5.24 5.13 2.85
N LEU A 42 5.00 4.20 1.93
CA LEU A 42 6.08 3.61 1.14
C LEU A 42 6.72 4.64 0.18
N THR A 43 5.92 5.53 -0.41
CA THR A 43 6.47 6.62 -1.24
C THR A 43 7.21 7.65 -0.40
N ASP A 44 6.68 8.02 0.77
CA ASP A 44 7.34 8.94 1.71
C ASP A 44 8.67 8.34 2.21
N TRP A 45 8.73 7.03 2.43
CA TRP A 45 9.97 6.35 2.79
C TRP A 45 11.04 6.51 1.69
N VAL A 46 10.69 6.26 0.43
CA VAL A 46 11.60 6.45 -0.71
C VAL A 46 12.14 7.89 -0.75
N GLU A 47 11.27 8.88 -0.52
CA GLU A 47 11.61 10.30 -0.60
C GLU A 47 12.43 10.81 0.61
N LEU A 48 12.05 10.43 1.83
CA LEU A 48 12.61 10.93 3.07
C LEU A 48 13.88 10.19 3.51
N HIS A 49 14.04 8.93 3.08
CA HIS A 49 15.20 8.10 3.42
C HIS A 49 15.88 7.55 2.15
N PRO A 50 16.56 8.39 1.35
CA PRO A 50 17.15 7.97 0.07
C PRO A 50 18.24 6.90 0.19
N ALA A 51 18.87 6.77 1.37
CA ALA A 51 19.83 5.69 1.65
C ALA A 51 19.16 4.30 1.74
N GLU A 52 17.86 4.27 1.97
CA GLU A 52 17.02 3.08 2.15
C GLU A 52 16.05 2.88 0.97
N ALA A 53 16.09 3.74 -0.05
CA ALA A 53 15.17 3.71 -1.19
C ALA A 53 15.05 2.33 -1.86
N GLY A 54 16.17 1.60 -2.00
CA GLY A 54 16.11 0.25 -2.57
C GLY A 54 15.36 -0.77 -1.71
N GLN A 55 15.32 -0.59 -0.37
CA GLN A 55 14.50 -1.41 0.52
C GLN A 55 13.03 -1.01 0.41
N ALA A 56 12.72 0.29 0.42
CA ALA A 56 11.37 0.79 0.27
C ALA A 56 10.76 0.38 -1.08
N GLU A 57 11.52 0.47 -2.18
CA GLU A 57 11.09 -0.02 -3.51
C GLU A 57 10.85 -1.53 -3.52
N ALA A 58 11.68 -2.34 -2.83
CA ALA A 58 11.46 -3.77 -2.71
C ALA A 58 10.15 -4.07 -1.96
N TYR A 59 9.87 -3.33 -0.89
CA TYR A 59 8.60 -3.41 -0.16
C TYR A 59 7.41 -2.98 -1.00
N MET A 60 7.54 -1.95 -1.84
CA MET A 60 6.49 -1.57 -2.80
C MET A 60 6.19 -2.71 -3.79
N VAL A 61 7.22 -3.38 -4.32
CA VAL A 61 7.02 -4.52 -5.22
C VAL A 61 6.33 -5.68 -4.51
N ASP A 62 6.76 -6.02 -3.29
CA ASP A 62 6.18 -7.12 -2.53
C ASP A 62 4.74 -6.82 -2.11
N ALA A 63 4.45 -5.61 -1.63
CA ALA A 63 3.10 -5.16 -1.31
C ALA A 63 2.17 -5.23 -2.53
N ALA A 64 2.62 -4.76 -3.70
CA ALA A 64 1.83 -4.83 -4.93
C ALA A 64 1.52 -6.27 -5.34
N ARG A 65 2.52 -7.16 -5.27
CA ARG A 65 2.33 -8.59 -5.61
C ARG A 65 1.37 -9.27 -4.66
N GLU A 66 1.48 -9.00 -3.37
CA GLU A 66 0.59 -9.57 -2.37
C GLU A 66 -0.84 -9.04 -2.52
N TRP A 67 -1.03 -7.73 -2.78
CA TRP A 67 -2.35 -7.15 -3.04
C TRP A 67 -3.08 -7.86 -4.19
N LEU A 68 -2.40 -8.08 -5.31
CA LEU A 68 -2.98 -8.78 -6.48
C LEU A 68 -3.43 -10.23 -6.19
N LEU A 69 -2.95 -10.84 -5.10
CA LEU A 69 -3.35 -12.18 -4.68
C LEU A 69 -4.56 -12.17 -3.74
N VAL A 70 -4.84 -11.04 -3.08
CA VAL A 70 -5.87 -10.93 -2.03
C VAL A 70 -7.05 -10.05 -2.40
N GLU A 71 -6.90 -9.15 -3.38
CA GLU A 71 -7.96 -8.24 -3.84
C GLU A 71 -9.24 -9.01 -4.21
N GLY A 72 -10.36 -8.58 -3.62
CA GLY A 72 -11.67 -9.20 -3.76
C GLY A 72 -12.03 -10.21 -2.67
N ASP A 73 -11.10 -10.59 -1.78
CA ASP A 73 -11.37 -11.35 -0.56
C ASP A 73 -11.16 -10.48 0.67
N ARG A 74 -12.25 -9.93 1.22
CA ARG A 74 -12.24 -9.05 2.41
C ARG A 74 -11.48 -9.60 3.61
N ALA A 75 -11.51 -10.92 3.83
CA ALA A 75 -10.79 -11.50 4.97
C ALA A 75 -9.28 -11.57 4.71
N ALA A 76 -8.88 -11.77 3.46
CA ALA A 76 -7.48 -11.76 3.04
C ALA A 76 -6.94 -10.32 2.98
N GLU A 77 -7.72 -9.37 2.47
CA GLU A 77 -7.40 -7.93 2.45
C GLU A 77 -7.15 -7.40 3.86
N ARG A 78 -8.02 -7.70 4.83
CA ARG A 78 -7.82 -7.26 6.21
C ARG A 78 -6.51 -7.79 6.82
N ARG A 79 -6.18 -9.06 6.58
CA ARG A 79 -4.90 -9.64 7.04
C ARG A 79 -3.70 -9.04 6.33
N TYR A 80 -3.84 -8.71 5.05
CA TYR A 80 -2.83 -8.01 4.28
C TYR A 80 -2.54 -6.63 4.90
N PHE A 81 -3.58 -5.84 5.19
CA PHE A 81 -3.41 -4.54 5.81
C PHE A 81 -2.87 -4.63 7.23
N ASP A 82 -3.37 -5.57 8.05
CA ASP A 82 -2.88 -5.75 9.43
C ASP A 82 -1.36 -5.96 9.43
N ARG A 83 -0.87 -6.87 8.59
CA ARG A 83 0.56 -7.16 8.48
C ARG A 83 1.34 -5.96 7.95
N TRP A 84 0.91 -5.37 6.83
CA TRP A 84 1.68 -4.31 6.19
C TRP A 84 1.73 -3.03 7.03
N LEU A 85 0.60 -2.60 7.58
CA LEU A 85 0.55 -1.39 8.40
C LEU A 85 1.23 -1.61 9.76
N HIS A 86 0.96 -2.71 10.45
CA HIS A 86 1.42 -2.88 11.83
C HIS A 86 2.77 -3.60 11.95
N ASP A 87 2.97 -4.70 11.23
CA ASP A 87 4.20 -5.49 11.36
C ASP A 87 5.35 -4.95 10.51
N VAL A 88 5.05 -4.43 9.32
CA VAL A 88 6.08 -3.95 8.37
C VAL A 88 6.35 -2.45 8.54
N LEU A 89 5.29 -1.63 8.55
CA LEU A 89 5.41 -0.17 8.67
C LEU A 89 5.36 0.33 10.12
N GLY A 90 4.97 -0.52 11.08
CA GLY A 90 5.02 -0.18 12.51
C GLY A 90 3.92 0.78 12.98
N PHE A 91 2.83 0.94 12.24
CA PHE A 91 1.67 1.69 12.70
C PHE A 91 1.12 1.09 14.00
N GLU A 92 0.73 1.94 14.94
CA GLU A 92 0.01 1.46 16.11
C GLU A 92 -1.34 0.87 15.68
N HIS A 93 -1.68 -0.32 16.20
CA HIS A 93 -3.05 -0.81 16.11
C HIS A 93 -3.94 0.24 16.78
N ARG A 94 -4.87 0.82 16.01
CA ARG A 94 -5.88 1.69 16.61
C ARG A 94 -6.65 0.81 17.60
N PRO A 95 -6.65 1.12 18.91
CA PRO A 95 -7.47 0.35 19.84
C PRO A 95 -8.92 0.55 19.41
N ASP A 96 -9.59 -0.55 19.07
CA ASP A 96 -11.02 -0.55 18.75
C ASP A 96 -11.75 0.28 19.81
N GLU A 97 -12.43 1.35 19.39
CA GLU A 97 -13.40 2.03 20.25
C GLU A 97 -14.49 1.00 20.58
N LEU A 98 -14.52 0.60 21.85
CA LEU A 98 -15.49 -0.29 22.49
C LEU A 98 -16.95 0.15 22.26
#